data_AF-A0A4P1RC37-F1
#
_entry.id   AF-A0A4P1RC37-F1
#
_cell.length_a   1.000
_cell.length_b   1.000
_cell.length_c   1.000
_cell.angle_alpha   90.00
_cell.angle_beta   90.00
_cell.angle_gamma   90.00
#
_symmetry.space_group_name_H-M   'P 1'
#
loop_
_entity.id
_entity.type
_entity.pdbx_description
1 polymer ?
#
loop_
_entity_poly.entity_id
_entity_poly.type
_entity_poly.pdbx_seq_one_letter_code
_entity_poly.pdbx_strand_id
1 'polypeptide(L)'
;EFRGRVAGIKVKTVDTTGDGDAFVSGFFYSIASDRSIFQDEKRLRKALYFANVCGAITVSDRGAIPALPTKEDVLQFLIEVAAILKN
;
A
#
# COMPACT_ATOMS: atom_id res chain seq x y z
N GLU A 1 -10.96 21.14 2.22
CA GLU A 1 -11.31 19.86 1.60
C GLU A 1 -10.08 19.36 0.85
N PHE A 2 -9.51 18.22 1.23
CA PHE A 2 -8.30 17.68 0.58
C PHE A 2 -8.64 16.44 -0.23
N ARG A 3 -7.89 16.22 -1.32
CA ARG A 3 -8.13 15.10 -2.25
C ARG A 3 -7.05 14.05 -2.02
N GLY A 4 -7.41 12.96 -1.35
CA GLY A 4 -6.55 11.83 -1.06
C GLY A 4 -6.20 11.03 -2.31
N ARG A 5 -5.25 11.52 -3.12
CA ARG A 5 -4.75 10.84 -4.31
C ARG A 5 -3.26 10.61 -4.21
N VAL A 6 -2.83 9.40 -4.54
CA VAL A 6 -1.43 8.99 -4.67
C VAL A 6 -1.20 8.37 -6.03
N ALA A 7 0.04 8.40 -6.52
CA ALA A 7 0.40 7.67 -7.73
C ALA A 7 0.38 6.16 -7.43
N GLY A 8 -0.01 5.36 -8.43
CA GLY A 8 0.14 3.91 -8.37
C GLY A 8 1.61 3.50 -8.36
N ILE A 9 1.88 2.30 -7.87
CA ILE A 9 3.23 1.74 -7.78
C ILE A 9 3.45 0.83 -8.98
N LYS A 10 4.54 1.06 -9.71
CA LYS A 10 4.91 0.21 -10.84
C LYS A 10 5.59 -1.05 -10.31
N VAL A 11 5.01 -2.20 -10.64
CA VAL A 11 5.54 -3.53 -10.34
C VAL A 11 5.37 -4.42 -11.56
N LYS A 12 6.06 -5.57 -11.57
CA LYS A 12 5.80 -6.60 -12.56
C LYS A 12 4.53 -7.38 -12.15
N THR A 13 3.44 -7.16 -12.87
CA THR A 13 2.16 -7.82 -12.61
C THR A 13 2.17 -9.28 -13.07
N VAL A 14 1.69 -10.19 -12.22
CA VAL A 14 1.54 -11.62 -12.48
C VAL A 14 0.06 -12.03 -12.48
N ASP A 15 -0.71 -11.61 -11.48
CA ASP A 15 -2.13 -11.90 -11.30
C ASP A 15 -2.76 -10.75 -10.51
N THR A 16 -3.88 -10.18 -10.96
CA THR A 16 -4.52 -9.03 -10.28
C THR A 16 -5.55 -9.45 -9.23
N THR A 17 -5.76 -10.74 -9.04
CA THR A 17 -6.76 -11.26 -8.11
C THR A 17 -6.38 -10.89 -6.67
N GLY A 18 -7.29 -10.24 -5.93
CA GLY A 18 -7.08 -9.85 -4.54
C GLY A 18 -6.44 -8.47 -4.32
N ASP A 19 -6.03 -7.76 -5.38
CA ASP A 19 -5.43 -6.42 -5.30
C ASP A 19 -6.31 -5.42 -4.52
N GLY A 20 -7.61 -5.39 -4.83
CA GLY A 20 -8.57 -4.52 -4.15
C GLY A 20 -8.71 -4.83 -2.65
N ASP A 21 -8.72 -6.12 -2.29
CA ASP A 21 -8.82 -6.56 -0.90
C ASP A 21 -7.54 -6.21 -0.12
N ALA A 22 -6.38 -6.37 -0.76
CA ALA A 22 -5.09 -5.96 -0.21
C ALA A 22 -5.02 -4.44 0.02
N PHE A 23 -5.49 -3.65 -0.95
CA PHE A 23 -5.58 -2.19 -0.81
C PHE A 23 -6.51 -1.79 0.34
N VAL A 24 -7.74 -2.31 0.36
CA VAL A 24 -8.74 -1.96 1.39
C VAL A 24 -8.27 -2.38 2.77
N SER A 25 -7.69 -3.57 2.92
CA SER A 25 -7.16 -4.05 4.21
C SER A 25 -5.98 -3.19 4.68
N GLY A 26 -5.05 -2.83 3.80
CA GLY A 26 -3.95 -1.91 4.13
C GLY A 26 -4.43 -0.51 4.54
N PHE A 27 -5.49 -0.02 3.91
CA PHE A 27 -6.10 1.26 4.27
C PHE A 27 -6.81 1.19 5.63
N PHE A 28 -7.59 0.13 5.90
CA PHE A 28 -8.23 -0.09 7.20
C PHE A 28 -7.21 -0.29 8.32
N TYR A 29 -6.11 -1.00 8.06
CA TYR A 29 -5.00 -1.10 9.00
C TYR A 29 -4.47 0.28 9.38
N SER A 30 -4.28 1.16 8.40
CA SER A 30 -3.82 2.54 8.63
C SER A 30 -4.82 3.36 9.45
N ILE A 31 -6.12 3.27 9.14
CA ILE A 31 -7.20 3.93 9.91
C ILE A 31 -7.26 3.44 11.36
N ALA A 32 -7.16 2.12 11.55
CA ALA A 32 -7.21 1.51 12.88
C ALA A 32 -5.99 1.90 13.73
N SER A 33 -4.83 2.09 13.08
CA SER A 33 -3.58 2.49 13.74
C SER A 33 -3.52 3.99 14.06
N ASP A 34 -4.09 4.83 13.20
CA ASP A 34 -4.09 6.29 13.38
C ASP A 34 -5.38 6.91 12.81
N ARG A 35 -6.31 7.28 13.70
CA ARG A 35 -7.54 7.99 13.29
C ARG A 35 -7.29 9.42 12.85
N SER A 36 -6.12 9.99 13.15
CA SER A 36 -5.78 11.36 12.78
C SER A 36 -5.54 11.55 11.27
N ILE A 37 -5.55 10.45 10.50
CA ILE A 37 -5.32 10.48 9.04
C ILE A 37 -6.36 11.33 8.30
N PHE A 38 -7.56 11.49 8.84
CA PHE A 38 -8.63 12.27 8.21
C PHE A 38 -8.58 13.77 8.56
N GLN A 39 -7.60 14.20 9.36
CA GLN A 39 -7.42 15.59 9.75
C GLN A 39 -6.18 16.21 9.08
N ASP A 40 -5.33 15.39 8.46
CA ASP A 40 -4.10 15.81 7.78
C ASP A 40 -3.93 15.06 6.45
N GLU A 41 -3.95 15.80 5.34
CA GLU A 41 -3.78 15.23 4.00
C GLU A 41 -2.46 14.46 3.85
N LYS A 42 -1.37 14.89 4.50
CA LYS A 42 -0.09 14.17 4.44
C LYS A 42 -0.20 12.80 5.08
N ARG A 43 -0.94 12.68 6.18
CA ARG A 43 -1.21 11.40 6.84
C ARG A 43 -2.12 10.53 5.98
N LEU A 44 -3.19 11.09 5.41
CA LEU A 44 -4.05 10.37 4.47
C LEU A 44 -3.25 9.82 3.28
N ARG A 45 -2.41 10.65 2.66
CA ARG A 45 -1.56 10.25 1.54
C ARG A 45 -0.60 9.13 1.92
N LYS A 46 -0.02 9.14 3.12
CA LYS A 46 0.81 8.03 3.62
C LYS A 46 0.00 6.75 3.79
N ALA A 47 -1.19 6.82 4.36
CA ALA A 47 -2.09 5.68 4.50
C ALA A 47 -2.49 5.08 3.14
N LEU A 48 -2.83 5.94 2.16
CA LEU A 48 -3.13 5.52 0.80
C LEU A 48 -1.92 4.93 0.08
N TYR A 49 -0.72 5.47 0.32
CA TYR A 49 0.50 4.91 -0.25
C TYR A 49 0.82 3.54 0.34
N PHE A 50 0.65 3.35 1.65
CA PHE A 50 0.77 2.04 2.30
C PHE A 50 -0.21 1.03 1.69
N ALA A 51 -1.48 1.41 1.54
CA ALA A 51 -2.50 0.59 0.86
C ALA A 51 -2.12 0.25 -0.58
N ASN A 52 -1.57 1.21 -1.34
CA ASN A 52 -1.05 0.96 -2.69
C ASN A 52 0.10 -0.06 -2.70
N VAL A 53 0.99 -0.05 -1.69
CA VAL A 53 2.07 -1.05 -1.59
C VAL A 53 1.48 -2.43 -1.33
N CYS A 54 0.46 -2.55 -0.48
CA CYS A 54 -0.21 -3.83 -0.23
C CYS A 54 -0.71 -4.44 -1.55
N GLY A 55 -1.47 -3.67 -2.33
CA GLY A 55 -1.95 -4.10 -3.64
C GLY A 55 -0.82 -4.42 -4.63
N ALA A 56 0.19 -3.55 -4.70
CA ALA A 56 1.33 -3.74 -5.59
C ALA A 56 2.12 -5.02 -5.31
N ILE A 57 2.30 -5.40 -4.04
CA ILE A 57 2.92 -6.69 -3.70
C ILE A 57 1.98 -7.84 -4.06
N THR A 58 0.68 -7.74 -3.75
CA THR A 58 -0.29 -8.79 -4.08
C THR A 58 -0.34 -9.12 -5.56
N VAL A 59 -0.29 -8.11 -6.43
CA VAL A 59 -0.33 -8.39 -7.88
C VAL A 59 0.94 -8.99 -8.46
N SER A 60 2.00 -9.10 -7.66
CA SER A 60 3.29 -9.66 -8.08
C SER A 60 3.39 -11.18 -7.93
N ASP A 61 2.38 -11.82 -7.31
CA ASP A 61 2.28 -13.27 -7.17
C ASP A 61 0.85 -13.78 -7.49
N ARG A 62 0.65 -15.09 -7.51
CA ARG A 62 -0.63 -15.73 -7.91
C ARG A 62 -1.58 -15.97 -6.75
N GLY A 63 -2.85 -15.66 -6.99
CA GLY A 63 -3.97 -16.00 -6.12
C GLY A 63 -4.21 -15.00 -4.98
N ALA A 64 -5.48 -14.71 -4.70
CA ALA A 64 -5.90 -13.64 -3.79
C ALA A 64 -5.26 -13.70 -2.39
N ILE A 65 -5.68 -14.69 -1.58
CA ILE A 65 -5.23 -14.82 -0.18
C ILE A 65 -3.74 -15.22 -0.10
N PRO A 66 -3.24 -16.18 -0.90
CA PRO A 66 -1.83 -16.57 -0.83
C PRO A 66 -0.86 -15.43 -1.17
N ALA A 67 -1.25 -14.49 -2.05
CA ALA A 67 -0.42 -13.35 -2.42
C ALA A 67 -0.59 -12.11 -1.50
N LEU A 68 -1.39 -12.19 -0.44
CA LEU A 68 -1.49 -11.07 0.51
C LEU A 68 -0.14 -10.88 1.24
N PRO A 69 0.39 -9.65 1.29
CA PRO A 69 1.65 -9.39 1.97
C PRO A 69 1.48 -9.41 3.49
N THR A 70 2.57 -9.76 4.18
CA THR A 70 2.71 -9.47 5.60
C THR A 70 3.02 -7.98 5.80
N LYS A 71 2.91 -7.49 7.05
CA LYS A 71 3.29 -6.12 7.37
C LYS A 71 4.79 -5.90 7.10
N GLU A 72 5.61 -6.90 7.40
CA GLU A 72 7.05 -6.88 7.21
C GLU A 72 7.40 -6.72 5.72
N ASP A 73 6.70 -7.43 4.82
CA ASP A 73 6.89 -7.29 3.37
C ASP A 73 6.63 -5.86 2.89
N VAL A 74 5.53 -5.25 3.36
CA VAL A 74 5.16 -3.86 3.02
C VAL A 74 6.23 -2.88 3.51
N LEU A 75 6.71 -3.05 4.74
CA LEU A 75 7.74 -2.18 5.30
C LEU A 75 9.08 -2.33 4.57
N GLN A 76 9.46 -3.55 4.22
CA GLN A 76 10.66 -3.84 3.46
C GLN A 76 10.61 -3.19 2.08
N PHE A 77 9.48 -3.32 1.36
CA PHE A 77 9.26 -2.65 0.08
C PHE A 77 9.41 -1.13 0.19
N LEU A 78 8.84 -0.51 1.23
CA LEU A 78 8.95 0.93 1.46
C LEU A 78 10.39 1.39 1.72
N ILE A 79 11.18 0.59 2.45
CA ILE A 79 12.59 0.87 2.71
C ILE A 79 13.40 0.82 1.41
N GLU A 80 13.17 -0.20 0.57
CA GLU A 80 13.85 -0.38 -0.71
C GLU A 80 13.58 0.78 -1.66
N VAL A 81 12.31 1.19 -1.80
CA VAL A 81 11.93 2.35 -2.62
C VAL A 81 12.59 3.63 -2.09
N ALA A 82 12.59 3.84 -0.78
CA ALA A 82 13.22 5.02 -0.17
C ALA A 82 14.74 5.03 -0.36
N ALA A 83 15.40 3.86 -0.42
CA ALA A 83 16.83 3.75 -0.71
C ALA A 83 17.13 4.09 -2.17
N ILE A 84 16.31 3.62 -3.12
CA ILE A 84 16.47 3.92 -4.56
C ILE A 84 16.34 5.42 -4.83
N LEU A 85 15.38 6.10 -4.20
CA LEU A 85 15.15 7.54 -4.42
C LEU A 85 16.21 8.47 -3.80
N LYS A 86 17.09 7.95 -2.94
CA LYS A 86 18.18 8.71 -2.31
C LYS A 86 19.50 8.63 -3.09
N ASN A 87 19.60 7.73 -4.07
CA ASN A 87 20.72 7.58 -4.99
C ASN A 87 20.43 8.28 -6.31
#